data_AF-A0A258VQK0-F1
#
_entry.id   AF-A0A258VQK0-F1
#
_cell.length_a   1.000
_cell.length_b   1.000
_cell.length_c   1.000
_cell.angle_alpha   90.00
_cell.angle_beta   90.00
_cell.angle_gamma   90.00
#
_symmetry.space_group_name_H-M   'P 1'
#
loop_
_entity.id
_entity.type
_entity.pdbx_description
1 polymer ?
#
loop_
_entity_poly.entity_id
_entity_poly.type
_entity_poly.pdbx_seq_one_letter_code
_entity_poly.pdbx_strand_id
1 'polypeptide(L)'
;MTGGGDRVQIKRDLYQYVLNQVNLRSGSPRSEINKYKKTYDHLNHRSWKISHRDELFQAIRKNKLIFMGDFHSLHQSQRSHLRILKNIQLKSFRIAVECIAFQHQKYVDQYLTNQISEADFLKRVEWKKTWGFPWENYQEIFQWAKQNRVQIVALNHVHHRNLKDSLKKRDVIANQILNDELEKSPTPIFVIYGESHLASAALMKGFDKQKIKYLKIFQNIDEIYFELMDINKEDDIDVVRFNKNEYCIMNVPPWVKWQSHLMYLEKKYDHEIENESLDFTDYIDQYIKLISQELKINISSKNLSVYSSFDFSFLKRLQQNTTRDEYSFYKLLIEEERTFYIPRLGFGYLGRSTINQASALAMQYVYFELNKIKDIKYSLPEHFLSLIWLEAVSYFGTKLINPKRKTETITDIKKRILDSDTKEIKKEPLKLALFQKTKEVMILSGRPVLKNKMEVKRNSSYIRCANLLGSLLGEKIYKGYKSKFLTLDFVLSLIKKKIGMQSFDMFYYEMLEVIENLPETFKSKIDRL
;
A
#
# COMPACT_ATOMS: atom_id res chain seq x y z
N MET A 1 9.35 27.60 -16.09
CA MET A 1 10.11 26.68 -15.22
C MET A 1 9.79 26.89 -13.72
N THR A 2 8.55 27.18 -13.34
CA THR A 2 8.18 27.58 -11.96
C THR A 2 7.27 26.59 -11.21
N GLY A 3 6.90 25.45 -11.81
CA GLY A 3 5.95 24.51 -11.18
C GLY A 3 6.54 23.43 -10.25
N GLY A 4 7.87 23.28 -10.19
CA GLY A 4 8.52 22.23 -9.40
C GLY A 4 8.64 22.55 -7.90
N GLY A 5 8.95 23.82 -7.58
CA GLY A 5 9.15 24.27 -6.20
C GLY A 5 7.89 24.18 -5.33
N ASP A 6 6.77 24.70 -5.83
CA ASP A 6 5.46 24.62 -5.15
C ASP A 6 5.02 23.17 -4.91
N ARG A 7 5.23 22.32 -5.93
CA ARG A 7 5.38 20.86 -5.88
C ARG A 7 5.87 20.32 -4.54
N VAL A 8 7.19 20.46 -4.40
CA VAL A 8 7.94 19.84 -3.32
C VAL A 8 7.54 20.44 -1.99
N GLN A 9 7.29 21.75 -1.94
CA GLN A 9 6.91 22.43 -0.71
C GLN A 9 5.58 21.88 -0.15
N ILE A 10 4.54 21.75 -0.97
CA ILE A 10 3.24 21.18 -0.55
C ILE A 10 3.42 19.78 0.07
N LYS A 11 4.30 18.95 -0.51
CA LYS A 11 4.59 17.61 0.02
C LYS A 11 5.42 17.64 1.29
N ARG A 12 6.38 18.55 1.41
CA ARG A 12 7.15 18.77 2.64
C ARG A 12 6.23 19.25 3.76
N ASP A 13 5.29 20.15 3.49
CA ASP A 13 4.32 20.64 4.47
C ASP A 13 3.40 19.52 4.98
N LEU A 14 2.87 18.68 4.07
CA LEU A 14 2.10 17.49 4.48
C LEU A 14 2.94 16.54 5.34
N TYR A 15 4.18 16.28 4.94
CA TYR A 15 5.09 15.44 5.71
C TYR A 15 5.33 15.99 7.13
N GLN A 16 5.62 17.28 7.25
CA GLN A 16 5.84 17.93 8.55
C GLN A 16 4.58 17.91 9.41
N TYR A 17 3.41 18.17 8.82
CA TYR A 17 2.13 18.07 9.52
C TYR A 17 1.95 16.67 10.14
N VAL A 18 2.09 15.61 9.33
CA VAL A 18 1.89 14.22 9.79
C VAL A 18 2.95 13.84 10.84
N LEU A 19 4.20 14.22 10.62
CA LEU A 19 5.29 13.93 11.57
C LEU A 19 5.07 14.62 12.92
N ASN A 20 4.57 15.86 12.92
CA ASN A 20 4.20 16.56 14.14
C ASN A 20 3.08 15.84 14.90
N GLN A 21 2.04 15.37 14.20
CA GLN A 21 0.96 14.58 14.81
C GLN A 21 1.47 13.26 15.42
N VAL A 22 2.42 12.59 14.76
CA VAL A 22 3.09 11.40 15.28
C VAL A 22 3.90 11.72 16.54
N ASN A 23 4.67 12.81 16.53
CA ASN A 23 5.50 13.20 17.66
C ASN A 23 4.66 13.56 18.89
N LEU A 24 3.52 14.25 18.69
CA LEU A 24 2.57 14.57 19.76
C LEU A 24 2.01 13.33 20.46
N ARG A 25 1.73 12.26 19.70
CA ARG A 25 1.14 11.01 20.21
C ARG A 25 2.16 9.97 20.64
N SER A 26 3.40 10.03 20.16
CA SER A 26 4.43 9.04 20.49
C SER A 26 5.07 9.27 21.87
N GLY A 27 4.80 10.41 22.50
CA GLY A 27 5.41 10.84 23.76
C GLY A 27 6.92 11.08 23.65
N SER A 28 7.57 11.40 24.79
CA SER A 28 9.04 11.52 24.83
C SER A 28 9.68 10.12 24.72
N PRO A 29 10.48 9.83 23.67
CA PRO A 29 11.10 8.52 23.55
C PRO A 29 12.09 8.29 24.69
N ARG A 30 12.16 7.05 25.21
CA ARG A 30 13.22 6.65 26.15
C ARG A 30 14.59 6.94 25.51
N SER A 31 15.58 7.32 26.33
CA SER A 31 16.93 7.71 25.88
C SER A 31 17.60 6.70 24.94
N GLU A 32 17.35 5.40 25.12
CA GLU A 32 17.87 4.33 24.26
C GLU A 32 17.23 4.30 22.86
N ILE A 33 15.92 4.53 22.76
CA ILE A 33 15.21 4.63 21.46
C ILE A 33 15.74 5.82 20.67
N ASN A 34 16.00 6.94 21.35
CA ASN A 34 16.62 8.11 20.75
C ASN A 34 18.04 7.83 20.23
N LYS A 35 18.81 6.95 20.88
CA LYS A 35 20.14 6.57 20.38
C LYS A 35 20.06 5.79 19.06
N TYR A 36 19.15 4.82 18.98
CA TYR A 36 18.93 4.05 17.74
C TYR A 36 18.40 4.94 16.62
N LYS A 37 17.43 5.82 16.94
CA LYS A 37 16.89 6.80 15.99
C LYS A 37 17.99 7.74 15.47
N LYS A 38 18.79 8.36 16.35
CA LYS A 38 19.93 9.21 15.94
C LYS A 38 20.93 8.46 15.05
N THR A 39 21.23 7.20 15.38
CA THR A 39 22.15 6.39 14.58
C THR A 39 21.60 6.12 13.19
N TYR A 40 20.29 5.85 13.10
CA TYR A 40 19.58 5.69 11.84
C TYR A 40 19.47 7.00 11.05
N ASP A 41 19.22 8.13 11.74
CA ASP A 41 19.07 9.46 11.13
C ASP A 41 20.37 9.92 10.43
N HIS A 42 21.55 9.41 10.83
CA HIS A 42 22.78 9.65 10.09
C HIS A 42 22.69 9.18 8.63
N LEU A 43 21.83 8.21 8.29
CA LEU A 43 21.60 7.79 6.91
C LEU A 43 21.01 8.91 6.05
N ASN A 44 20.29 9.88 6.63
CA ASN A 44 19.71 11.02 5.90
C ASN A 44 20.77 11.94 5.30
N HIS A 45 22.02 11.90 5.79
CA HIS A 45 23.10 12.78 5.34
C HIS A 45 24.21 12.04 4.60
N ARG A 46 24.03 10.75 4.33
CA ARG A 46 25.03 9.95 3.61
C ARG A 46 24.85 10.11 2.11
N SER A 47 25.96 10.29 1.41
CA SER A 47 25.96 10.25 -0.05
C SER A 47 25.46 8.90 -0.57
N TRP A 48 24.59 8.96 -1.57
CA TRP A 48 24.03 7.79 -2.25
C TRP A 48 24.14 7.93 -3.77
N LYS A 49 23.90 6.83 -4.48
CA LYS A 49 23.81 6.78 -5.94
C LYS A 49 22.55 6.05 -6.35
N ILE A 50 21.99 6.42 -7.51
CA ILE A 50 20.93 5.66 -8.16
C ILE A 50 21.42 4.23 -8.38
N SER A 51 20.54 3.27 -8.13
CA SER A 51 20.77 1.85 -8.34
C SER A 51 19.53 1.24 -8.98
N HIS A 52 19.63 -0.02 -9.39
CA HIS A 52 18.51 -0.75 -9.99
C HIS A 52 18.25 -2.07 -9.28
N ARG A 53 17.07 -2.63 -9.56
CA ARG A 53 16.63 -3.94 -9.07
C ARG A 53 17.69 -5.02 -9.35
N ASP A 54 18.25 -5.04 -10.55
CA ASP A 54 19.20 -6.09 -10.92
C ASP A 54 20.50 -6.02 -10.11
N GLU A 55 21.02 -4.81 -9.85
CA GLU A 55 22.19 -4.60 -8.97
C GLU A 55 21.89 -5.07 -7.53
N LEU A 56 20.71 -4.72 -6.99
CA LEU A 56 20.29 -5.18 -5.67
C LEU A 56 20.21 -6.71 -5.61
N PHE A 57 19.58 -7.35 -6.61
CA PHE A 57 19.43 -8.80 -6.65
C PHE A 57 20.78 -9.51 -6.87
N GLN A 58 21.72 -8.90 -7.59
CA GLN A 58 23.10 -9.40 -7.67
C GLN A 58 23.81 -9.30 -6.31
N ALA A 59 23.62 -8.20 -5.57
CA ALA A 59 24.17 -8.03 -4.23
C ALA A 59 23.58 -9.06 -3.25
N ILE A 60 22.27 -9.30 -3.30
CA ILE A 60 21.58 -10.33 -2.49
C ILE A 60 22.23 -11.70 -2.71
N ARG A 61 22.44 -12.11 -3.96
CA ARG A 61 23.05 -13.43 -4.28
C ARG A 61 24.49 -13.60 -3.79
N LYS A 62 25.20 -12.49 -3.52
CA LYS A 62 26.60 -12.49 -3.08
C LYS A 62 26.77 -12.50 -1.54
N ASN A 63 25.69 -12.39 -0.79
CA ASN A 63 25.71 -12.28 0.67
C ASN A 63 25.02 -13.48 1.35
N LYS A 64 25.47 -13.82 2.55
CA LYS A 64 24.93 -14.90 3.38
C LYS A 64 23.83 -14.41 4.32
N LEU A 65 23.98 -13.21 4.84
CA LEU A 65 22.94 -12.53 5.62
C LEU A 65 22.40 -11.34 4.83
N ILE A 66 21.08 -11.25 4.72
CA ILE A 66 20.40 -10.15 4.03
C ILE A 66 19.44 -9.50 5.03
N PHE A 67 19.87 -8.41 5.65
CA PHE A 67 19.07 -7.64 6.58
C PHE A 67 18.13 -6.70 5.82
N MET A 68 16.83 -6.83 6.07
CA MET A 68 15.79 -6.01 5.47
C MET A 68 15.07 -5.23 6.57
N GLY A 69 15.20 -3.90 6.52
CA GLY A 69 14.64 -3.00 7.51
C GLY A 69 13.13 -2.95 7.41
N ASP A 70 12.47 -3.23 8.53
CA ASP A 70 11.02 -3.26 8.61
C ASP A 70 10.46 -2.03 9.35
N PHE A 71 9.49 -1.37 8.72
CA PHE A 71 8.65 -0.38 9.37
C PHE A 71 7.31 -1.02 9.74
N HIS A 72 7.19 -1.46 11.00
CA HIS A 72 6.16 -2.42 11.42
C HIS A 72 4.71 -2.00 11.15
N SER A 73 4.43 -0.70 11.24
CA SER A 73 3.09 -0.14 11.00
C SER A 73 2.76 0.08 9.51
N LEU A 74 3.72 -0.12 8.60
CA LEU A 74 3.55 0.11 7.17
C LEU A 74 3.51 -1.23 6.42
N HIS A 75 2.31 -1.70 6.08
CA HIS A 75 2.09 -2.93 5.30
C HIS A 75 2.96 -3.04 4.02
N GLN A 76 3.25 -1.91 3.35
CA GLN A 76 4.08 -1.91 2.14
C GLN A 76 5.54 -2.31 2.43
N SER A 77 6.05 -2.08 3.65
CA SER A 77 7.35 -2.56 4.11
C SER A 77 7.43 -4.09 4.02
N GLN A 78 6.45 -4.79 4.59
CA GLN A 78 6.42 -6.25 4.58
C GLN A 78 6.12 -6.81 3.18
N ARG A 79 5.26 -6.15 2.38
CA ARG A 79 5.07 -6.52 0.97
C ARG A 79 6.36 -6.42 0.15
N SER A 80 7.19 -5.43 0.42
CA SER A 80 8.49 -5.24 -0.24
C SER A 80 9.42 -6.42 0.05
N HIS A 81 9.50 -6.85 1.31
CA HIS A 81 10.22 -8.07 1.69
C HIS A 81 9.71 -9.28 0.90
N LEU A 82 8.38 -9.47 0.86
CA LEU A 82 7.79 -10.59 0.12
C LEU A 82 8.09 -10.54 -1.38
N ARG A 83 8.12 -9.35 -2.00
CA ARG A 83 8.51 -9.19 -3.41
C ARG A 83 9.96 -9.62 -3.64
N ILE A 84 10.88 -9.28 -2.74
CA ILE A 84 12.27 -9.75 -2.81
C ILE A 84 12.30 -11.28 -2.72
N LEU A 85 11.66 -11.85 -1.70
CA LEU A 85 11.64 -13.29 -1.45
C LEU A 85 11.02 -14.10 -2.61
N LYS A 86 9.97 -13.59 -3.25
CA LYS A 86 9.31 -14.24 -4.39
C LYS A 86 10.11 -14.20 -5.69
N ASN A 87 10.95 -13.18 -5.87
CA ASN A 87 11.64 -12.95 -7.14
C ASN A 87 13.11 -13.38 -7.10
N ILE A 88 13.64 -13.73 -5.92
CA ILE A 88 15.03 -14.12 -5.81
C ILE A 88 15.22 -15.55 -6.32
N GLN A 89 16.12 -15.71 -7.29
CA GLN A 89 16.48 -17.02 -7.85
C GLN A 89 17.57 -17.65 -6.98
N LEU A 90 17.17 -18.18 -5.82
CA LEU A 90 18.02 -18.97 -4.92
C LEU A 90 17.44 -20.38 -4.77
N LYS A 91 18.31 -21.39 -4.75
CA LYS A 91 17.89 -22.80 -4.59
C LYS A 91 17.24 -23.05 -3.22
N SER A 92 17.79 -22.44 -2.18
CA SER A 92 17.28 -22.55 -0.81
C SER A 92 17.74 -21.35 0.01
N PHE A 93 16.91 -20.93 0.95
CA PHE A 93 17.21 -19.91 1.95
C PHE A 93 16.25 -20.06 3.14
N ARG A 94 16.56 -19.36 4.23
CA ARG A 94 15.71 -19.25 5.42
C ARG A 94 15.30 -17.80 5.62
N ILE A 95 14.18 -17.59 6.31
CA ILE A 95 13.73 -16.26 6.71
C ILE A 95 13.87 -16.17 8.23
N ALA A 96 14.45 -15.10 8.74
CA ALA A 96 14.50 -14.83 10.16
C ALA A 96 13.70 -13.56 10.48
N VAL A 97 12.86 -13.59 11.52
CA VAL A 97 11.89 -12.52 11.81
C VAL A 97 11.99 -12.02 13.24
N GLU A 98 11.90 -10.69 13.41
CA GLU A 98 11.79 -10.05 14.73
C GLU A 98 10.42 -10.24 15.39
N CYS A 99 9.36 -10.41 14.60
CA CYS A 99 7.99 -10.36 15.12
C CYS A 99 7.59 -11.57 15.99
N ILE A 100 8.49 -12.56 16.16
CA ILE A 100 8.27 -13.75 16.97
C ILE A 100 9.46 -13.95 17.93
N ALA A 101 9.14 -14.34 19.16
CA ALA A 101 10.11 -14.72 20.17
C ALA A 101 10.69 -16.12 19.92
N PHE A 102 12.00 -16.31 20.07
CA PHE A 102 12.68 -17.59 19.82
C PHE A 102 12.15 -18.72 20.71
N GLN A 103 11.65 -18.40 21.91
CA GLN A 103 10.99 -19.37 22.80
C GLN A 103 9.74 -20.00 22.16
N HIS A 104 9.16 -19.35 21.15
CA HIS A 104 7.97 -19.80 20.43
C HIS A 104 8.29 -20.51 19.10
N GLN A 105 9.57 -20.80 18.81
CA GLN A 105 9.99 -21.43 17.54
C GLN A 105 9.20 -22.70 17.20
N LYS A 106 8.93 -23.56 18.20
CA LYS A 106 8.14 -24.79 18.01
C LYS A 106 6.75 -24.53 17.41
N TYR A 107 6.11 -23.41 17.74
CA TYR A 107 4.78 -23.07 17.22
C TYR A 107 4.86 -22.52 15.80
N VAL A 108 5.96 -21.85 15.43
CA VAL A 108 6.25 -21.45 14.05
C VAL A 108 6.34 -22.70 13.18
N ASP A 109 7.13 -23.68 13.61
CA ASP A 109 7.34 -24.92 12.85
C ASP A 109 6.02 -25.71 12.69
N GLN A 110 5.21 -25.79 13.76
CA GLN A 110 3.88 -26.40 13.72
C GLN A 110 2.92 -25.69 12.75
N TYR A 111 2.92 -24.36 12.72
CA TYR A 111 2.06 -23.61 11.83
C TYR A 111 2.47 -23.78 10.36
N LEU A 112 3.78 -23.71 10.07
CA LEU A 112 4.33 -23.92 8.73
C LEU A 112 4.07 -25.34 8.20
N THR A 113 3.93 -26.33 9.07
CA THR A 113 3.64 -27.73 8.71
C THR A 113 2.16 -28.12 8.77
N ASN A 114 1.24 -27.15 8.90
CA ASN A 114 -0.22 -27.36 9.04
C ASN A 114 -0.66 -28.14 10.30
N GLN A 115 0.18 -28.26 11.33
CA GLN A 115 -0.17 -28.97 12.57
C GLN A 115 -1.10 -28.15 13.48
N ILE A 116 -1.09 -26.82 13.34
CA ILE A 116 -1.99 -25.91 14.08
C ILE A 116 -2.65 -24.91 13.14
N SER A 117 -3.84 -24.43 13.53
CA SER A 117 -4.55 -23.38 12.80
C SER A 117 -3.84 -22.03 12.95
N GLU A 118 -4.18 -21.06 12.09
CA GLU A 118 -3.66 -19.69 12.22
C GLU A 118 -4.10 -19.03 13.52
N ALA A 119 -5.35 -19.23 13.94
CA ALA A 119 -5.86 -18.72 15.20
C ALA A 119 -5.09 -19.28 16.41
N ASP A 120 -4.80 -20.59 16.40
CA ASP A 120 -4.00 -21.23 17.45
C ASP A 120 -2.56 -20.75 17.46
N PHE A 121 -1.97 -20.57 16.28
CA PHE A 121 -0.61 -20.02 16.14
C PHE A 121 -0.53 -18.63 16.78
N LEU A 122 -1.42 -17.71 16.41
CA LEU A 122 -1.43 -16.33 16.93
C LEU A 122 -1.64 -16.28 18.45
N LYS A 123 -2.50 -17.17 18.97
CA LYS A 123 -2.72 -17.32 20.41
C LYS A 123 -1.46 -17.82 21.12
N ARG A 124 -0.83 -18.88 20.60
CA ARG A 124 0.34 -19.53 21.23
C ARG A 124 1.61 -18.68 21.19
N VAL A 125 1.78 -17.84 20.17
CA VAL A 125 2.91 -16.89 20.11
C VAL A 125 2.61 -15.57 20.84
N GLU A 126 1.42 -15.45 21.42
CA GLU A 126 0.93 -14.25 22.12
C GLU A 126 0.97 -12.98 21.25
N TRP A 127 0.65 -13.09 19.95
CA TRP A 127 0.88 -12.04 18.93
C TRP A 127 0.43 -10.63 19.37
N LYS A 128 -0.80 -10.51 19.88
CA LYS A 128 -1.38 -9.23 20.33
C LYS A 128 -0.59 -8.59 21.48
N LYS A 129 0.00 -9.39 22.36
CA LYS A 129 0.69 -8.93 23.58
C LYS A 129 2.18 -8.71 23.35
N THR A 130 2.82 -9.55 22.52
CA THR A 130 4.28 -9.51 22.30
C THR A 130 4.68 -8.60 21.14
N TRP A 131 3.85 -8.52 20.10
CA TRP A 131 4.13 -7.72 18.91
C TRP A 131 3.14 -6.56 18.73
N GLY A 132 1.84 -6.84 18.80
CA GLY A 132 0.78 -5.80 18.83
C GLY A 132 0.53 -5.06 17.51
N PHE A 133 1.27 -5.36 16.43
CA PHE A 133 0.97 -4.88 15.08
C PHE A 133 -0.07 -5.76 14.37
N PRO A 134 -0.80 -5.25 13.38
CA PRO A 134 -1.75 -6.05 12.60
C PRO A 134 -1.09 -7.31 12.00
N TRP A 135 -1.70 -8.47 12.20
CA TRP A 135 -1.16 -9.75 11.68
C TRP A 135 -1.15 -9.77 10.16
N GLU A 136 -2.11 -9.10 9.53
CA GLU A 136 -2.27 -8.98 8.08
C GLU A 136 -1.01 -8.43 7.40
N ASN A 137 -0.20 -7.63 8.10
CA ASN A 137 1.10 -7.16 7.61
C ASN A 137 2.11 -8.29 7.39
N TYR A 138 2.08 -9.32 8.21
CA TYR A 138 3.05 -10.44 8.19
C TYR A 138 2.46 -11.72 7.59
N GLN A 139 1.14 -11.86 7.60
CA GLN A 139 0.41 -13.05 7.17
C GLN A 139 0.85 -13.52 5.78
N GLU A 140 0.98 -12.61 4.80
CA GLU A 140 1.38 -12.98 3.43
C GLU A 140 2.79 -13.61 3.38
N ILE A 141 3.73 -13.18 4.24
CA ILE A 141 5.08 -13.75 4.31
C ILE A 141 5.04 -15.17 4.86
N PHE A 142 4.30 -15.38 5.96
CA PHE A 142 4.21 -16.68 6.60
C PHE A 142 3.45 -17.69 5.74
N GLN A 143 2.34 -17.28 5.11
CA GLN A 143 1.59 -18.13 4.17
C GLN A 143 2.45 -18.50 2.96
N TRP A 144 3.21 -17.56 2.41
CA TRP A 144 4.12 -17.84 1.31
C TRP A 144 5.23 -18.81 1.72
N ALA A 145 5.85 -18.59 2.88
CA ALA A 145 6.89 -19.48 3.41
C ALA A 145 6.36 -20.90 3.61
N LYS A 146 5.15 -21.03 4.19
CA LYS A 146 4.42 -22.29 4.36
C LYS A 146 4.18 -23.02 3.03
N GLN A 147 3.66 -22.33 2.03
CA GLN A 147 3.41 -22.89 0.69
C GLN A 147 4.70 -23.35 -0.01
N ASN A 148 5.80 -22.63 0.18
CA ASN A 148 7.08 -22.87 -0.49
C ASN A 148 8.07 -23.68 0.37
N ARG A 149 7.63 -24.18 1.53
CA ARG A 149 8.44 -24.93 2.50
C ARG A 149 9.73 -24.21 2.91
N VAL A 150 9.65 -22.89 3.05
CA VAL A 150 10.74 -22.04 3.54
C VAL A 150 10.66 -21.95 5.06
N GLN A 151 11.75 -22.27 5.75
CA GLN A 151 11.81 -22.19 7.21
C GLN A 151 11.81 -20.73 7.68
N ILE A 152 11.11 -20.49 8.79
CA ILE A 152 11.13 -19.21 9.52
C ILE A 152 11.84 -19.40 10.87
N VAL A 153 12.81 -18.54 11.16
CA VAL A 153 13.56 -18.48 12.42
C VAL A 153 13.10 -17.26 13.23
N ALA A 154 12.72 -17.47 14.49
CA ALA A 154 12.33 -16.40 15.40
C ALA A 154 13.56 -15.78 16.09
N LEU A 155 13.67 -14.44 16.07
CA LEU A 155 14.87 -13.72 16.54
C LEU A 155 14.68 -12.95 17.85
N ASN A 156 13.45 -12.71 18.27
CA ASN A 156 13.16 -11.87 19.43
C ASN A 156 13.05 -12.71 20.70
N HIS A 157 12.74 -12.13 21.85
CA HIS A 157 12.56 -12.86 23.10
C HIS A 157 11.33 -12.38 23.86
N VAL A 158 10.72 -13.28 24.65
CA VAL A 158 9.56 -12.91 25.50
C VAL A 158 10.01 -11.96 26.61
N HIS A 159 9.24 -10.90 26.80
CA HIS A 159 9.40 -9.98 27.93
C HIS A 159 9.03 -10.66 29.25
N HIS A 160 9.98 -10.76 30.18
CA HIS A 160 9.68 -11.04 31.59
C HIS A 160 9.48 -9.71 32.33
N ARG A 161 8.37 -9.58 33.07
CA ARG A 161 7.94 -8.35 33.76
C ARG A 161 8.99 -7.72 34.70
N ASN A 162 10.04 -8.45 35.08
CA ASN A 162 11.02 -8.04 36.08
C ASN A 162 12.41 -7.66 35.51
N LEU A 163 12.61 -7.69 34.19
CA LEU A 163 13.91 -7.34 33.57
C LEU A 163 13.74 -6.10 32.67
N LYS A 164 14.63 -5.11 32.83
CA LYS A 164 14.78 -4.01 31.86
C LYS A 164 15.21 -4.61 30.51
N ASP A 165 14.25 -4.83 29.62
CA ASP A 165 14.53 -5.17 28.23
C ASP A 165 15.02 -3.92 27.49
N SER A 166 16.20 -4.01 26.89
CA SER A 166 16.82 -2.93 26.11
C SER A 166 16.95 -3.36 24.65
N LEU A 167 16.86 -2.41 23.73
CA LEU A 167 17.04 -2.66 22.30
C LEU A 167 18.39 -3.34 22.01
N LYS A 168 19.44 -2.97 22.77
CA LYS A 168 20.76 -3.59 22.66
C LYS A 168 20.75 -5.07 23.05
N LYS A 169 19.98 -5.47 24.07
CA LYS A 169 19.87 -6.87 24.47
C LYS A 169 19.21 -7.70 23.38
N ARG A 170 18.16 -7.16 22.74
CA ARG A 170 17.50 -7.79 21.58
C ARG A 170 18.46 -8.02 20.43
N ASP A 171 19.26 -7.02 20.08
CA ASP A 171 20.28 -7.15 19.03
C ASP A 171 21.32 -8.20 19.33
N VAL A 172 21.79 -8.29 20.58
CA VAL A 172 22.77 -9.30 21.00
C VAL A 172 22.18 -10.71 20.89
N ILE A 173 20.94 -10.91 21.35
CA ILE A 173 20.25 -12.20 21.25
C ILE A 173 20.02 -12.58 19.78
N ALA A 174 19.53 -11.64 18.96
CA ALA A 174 19.33 -11.89 17.53
C ALA A 174 20.65 -12.22 16.83
N ASN A 175 21.74 -11.53 17.15
CA ASN A 175 23.08 -11.83 16.63
C ASN A 175 23.53 -13.25 17.03
N GLN A 176 23.33 -13.66 18.29
CA GLN A 176 23.66 -15.03 18.74
C GLN A 176 22.90 -16.09 17.95
N ILE A 177 21.57 -15.94 17.86
CA ILE A 177 20.72 -16.88 17.09
C ILE A 177 21.18 -16.95 15.62
N LEU A 178 21.53 -15.83 15.00
CA LEU A 178 22.00 -15.81 13.62
C LEU A 178 23.36 -16.53 13.45
N ASN A 179 24.28 -16.41 14.41
CA ASN A 179 25.53 -17.18 14.38
C ASN A 179 25.24 -18.69 14.49
N ASP A 180 24.40 -19.10 15.45
CA ASP A 180 24.00 -20.51 15.62
C ASP A 180 23.36 -21.07 14.34
N GLU A 181 22.51 -20.29 13.68
CA GLU A 181 21.86 -20.70 12.43
C GLU A 181 22.84 -20.77 11.24
N LEU A 182 23.88 -19.95 11.22
CA LEU A 182 24.93 -20.02 10.20
C LEU A 182 25.84 -21.24 10.39
N GLU A 183 26.09 -21.64 11.63
CA GLU A 183 26.84 -22.87 11.96
C GLU A 183 26.07 -24.13 11.53
N LYS A 184 24.75 -24.15 11.74
CA LYS A 184 23.88 -25.28 11.35
C LYS A 184 23.78 -25.47 9.84
N SER A 185 23.83 -24.40 9.05
CA SER A 185 23.62 -24.47 7.62
C SER A 185 24.25 -23.31 6.85
N PRO A 186 24.91 -23.57 5.71
CA PRO A 186 25.51 -22.53 4.88
C PRO A 186 24.46 -21.77 4.03
N THR A 187 23.17 -22.08 4.17
CA THR A 187 22.10 -21.44 3.39
C THR A 187 21.92 -19.96 3.78
N PRO A 188 21.70 -19.06 2.80
CA PRO A 188 21.46 -17.65 3.09
C PRO A 188 20.25 -17.44 4.00
N ILE A 189 20.31 -16.40 4.83
CA ILE A 189 19.25 -16.01 5.75
C ILE A 189 18.79 -14.59 5.42
N PHE A 190 17.51 -14.44 5.11
CA PHE A 190 16.84 -13.14 4.97
C PHE A 190 16.30 -12.70 6.32
N VAL A 191 16.88 -11.65 6.89
CA VAL A 191 16.58 -11.16 8.24
C VAL A 191 15.64 -9.97 8.15
N ILE A 192 14.36 -10.14 8.52
CA ILE A 192 13.36 -9.08 8.61
C ILE A 192 13.37 -8.55 10.05
N TYR A 193 13.83 -7.32 10.21
CA TYR A 193 14.11 -6.72 11.52
C TYR A 193 13.89 -5.20 11.46
N GLY A 194 13.51 -4.59 12.58
CA GLY A 194 13.15 -3.18 12.68
C GLY A 194 14.23 -2.27 12.10
N GLU A 195 13.82 -1.30 11.29
CA GLU A 195 14.76 -0.50 10.48
C GLU A 195 15.88 0.17 11.30
N SER A 196 15.58 0.61 12.52
CA SER A 196 16.54 1.30 13.39
C SER A 196 17.66 0.38 13.88
N HIS A 197 17.38 -0.91 14.02
CA HIS A 197 18.33 -1.92 14.46
C HIS A 197 19.37 -2.27 13.39
N LEU A 198 19.07 -2.06 12.10
CA LEU A 198 20.05 -2.28 11.03
C LEU A 198 21.25 -1.32 11.12
N ALA A 199 21.11 -0.21 11.84
CA ALA A 199 22.18 0.73 12.14
C ALA A 199 22.99 0.32 13.40
N SER A 200 22.58 -0.73 14.10
CA SER A 200 23.21 -1.17 15.36
C SER A 200 24.48 -1.99 15.14
N ALA A 201 25.55 -1.59 15.81
CA ALA A 201 26.79 -2.36 15.87
C ALA A 201 26.63 -3.68 16.65
N ALA A 202 25.65 -3.78 17.55
CA ALA A 202 25.43 -5.00 18.35
C ALA A 202 24.88 -6.13 17.47
N LEU A 203 23.95 -5.83 16.57
CA LEU A 203 23.33 -6.82 15.67
C LEU A 203 24.35 -7.37 14.66
N MET A 204 25.31 -6.55 14.23
CA MET A 204 26.33 -6.91 13.23
C MET A 204 27.62 -7.47 13.83
N LYS A 205 27.69 -7.59 15.17
CA LYS A 205 28.93 -7.92 15.88
C LYS A 205 29.49 -9.27 15.42
N GLY A 206 30.78 -9.30 15.11
CA GLY A 206 31.53 -10.53 14.81
C GLY A 206 31.53 -10.95 13.33
N PHE A 207 30.51 -10.58 12.54
CA PHE A 207 30.39 -11.05 11.15
C PHE A 207 31.59 -10.66 10.27
N ASP A 208 32.10 -9.43 10.38
CA ASP A 208 33.27 -8.99 9.61
C ASP A 208 34.54 -9.80 9.98
N LYS A 209 34.74 -10.08 11.29
CA LYS A 209 35.88 -10.89 11.77
C LYS A 209 35.80 -12.32 11.25
N GLN A 210 34.59 -12.88 11.19
CA GLN A 210 34.30 -14.21 10.66
C GLN A 210 34.24 -14.25 9.12
N LYS A 211 34.45 -13.11 8.43
CA LYS A 211 34.33 -12.97 6.97
C LYS A 211 32.94 -13.38 6.42
N ILE A 212 31.90 -13.27 7.25
CA ILE A 212 30.52 -13.49 6.82
C ILE A 212 30.07 -12.26 6.03
N LYS A 213 29.75 -12.47 4.75
CA LYS A 213 29.23 -11.41 3.87
C LYS A 213 27.78 -11.10 4.23
N TYR A 214 27.48 -9.84 4.56
CA TYR A 214 26.13 -9.37 4.82
C TYR A 214 25.76 -8.13 4.00
N LEU A 215 24.47 -8.03 3.68
CA LEU A 215 23.83 -6.93 2.95
C LEU A 215 22.78 -6.27 3.86
N LYS A 216 22.71 -4.93 3.85
CA LYS A 216 21.64 -4.17 4.50
C LYS A 216 20.76 -3.50 3.46
N ILE A 217 19.45 -3.68 3.59
CA ILE A 217 18.42 -3.11 2.73
C ILE A 217 17.49 -2.29 3.61
N PHE A 218 17.66 -0.97 3.57
CA PHE A 218 16.77 0.01 4.19
C PHE A 218 15.54 0.24 3.31
N GLN A 219 14.53 0.90 3.87
CA GLN A 219 13.33 1.27 3.13
C GLN A 219 12.92 2.71 3.44
N ASN A 220 12.54 3.46 2.41
CA ASN A 220 11.84 4.74 2.51
C ASN A 220 12.52 5.74 3.46
N ILE A 221 13.84 5.94 3.29
CA ILE A 221 14.57 7.00 4.00
C ILE A 221 14.05 8.35 3.53
N ASP A 222 13.63 9.19 4.48
CA ASP A 222 12.79 10.36 4.18
C ASP A 222 13.51 11.39 3.32
N GLU A 223 14.75 11.76 3.68
CA GLU A 223 15.50 12.80 2.96
C GLU A 223 15.81 12.38 1.53
N ILE A 224 16.20 11.12 1.32
CA ILE A 224 16.45 10.58 -0.03
C ILE A 224 15.22 10.70 -0.92
N TYR A 225 14.01 10.53 -0.38
CA TYR A 225 12.80 10.72 -1.18
C TYR A 225 12.67 12.16 -1.66
N PHE A 226 12.91 13.14 -0.78
CA PHE A 226 12.84 14.55 -1.16
C PHE A 226 13.97 14.96 -2.10
N GLU A 227 15.19 14.46 -1.90
CA GLU A 227 16.28 14.68 -2.85
C GLU A 227 15.96 14.10 -4.25
N LEU A 228 15.28 12.95 -4.31
CA LEU A 228 14.76 12.41 -5.57
C LEU A 228 13.64 13.28 -6.17
N MET A 229 12.79 13.89 -5.35
CA MET A 229 11.76 14.82 -5.81
C MET A 229 12.36 16.11 -6.37
N ASP A 230 13.41 16.63 -5.76
CA ASP A 230 14.10 17.86 -6.18
C ASP A 230 14.67 17.71 -7.60
N ILE A 231 15.05 16.49 -7.99
CA ILE A 231 15.48 16.15 -9.36
C ILE A 231 14.38 15.49 -10.22
N ASN A 232 13.13 15.44 -9.75
CA ASN A 232 11.96 14.86 -10.42
C ASN A 232 12.16 13.39 -10.86
N LYS A 233 12.76 12.58 -9.99
CA LYS A 233 13.05 11.15 -10.18
C LYS A 233 12.35 10.24 -9.17
N GLU A 234 11.51 10.79 -8.31
CA GLU A 234 10.82 10.06 -7.24
C GLU A 234 9.94 8.92 -7.77
N ASP A 235 9.38 9.03 -8.97
CA ASP A 235 8.46 8.03 -9.54
C ASP A 235 9.16 6.92 -10.36
N ASP A 236 10.39 7.20 -10.79
CA ASP A 236 11.18 6.35 -11.68
C ASP A 236 12.19 5.49 -10.94
N ILE A 237 12.69 5.99 -9.80
CA ILE A 237 13.74 5.34 -9.01
C ILE A 237 13.13 4.64 -7.80
N ASP A 238 13.26 3.32 -7.77
CA ASP A 238 12.81 2.47 -6.66
C ASP A 238 13.97 2.02 -5.76
N VAL A 239 15.23 2.15 -6.22
CA VAL A 239 16.41 1.66 -5.49
C VAL A 239 17.53 2.68 -5.54
N VAL A 240 18.12 2.96 -4.40
CA VAL A 240 19.40 3.68 -4.28
C VAL A 240 20.40 2.85 -3.50
N ARG A 241 21.69 3.18 -3.59
CA ARG A 241 22.74 2.53 -2.82
C ARG A 241 23.71 3.52 -2.19
N PHE A 242 24.12 3.23 -0.96
CA PHE A 242 25.19 3.96 -0.28
C PHE A 242 26.56 3.37 -0.62
N ASN A 243 26.64 2.04 -0.73
CA ASN A 243 27.82 1.32 -1.18
C ASN A 243 27.42 -0.08 -1.72
N LYS A 244 28.40 -0.96 -1.94
CA LYS A 244 28.16 -2.31 -2.49
C LYS A 244 27.32 -3.24 -1.60
N ASN A 245 27.19 -2.94 -0.30
CA ASN A 245 26.52 -3.77 0.71
C ASN A 245 25.38 -3.04 1.44
N GLU A 246 25.01 -1.83 1.02
CA GLU A 246 23.97 -1.03 1.66
C GLU A 246 23.09 -0.36 0.60
N TYR A 247 21.82 -0.76 0.56
CA TYR A 247 20.82 -0.30 -0.38
C TYR A 247 19.62 0.28 0.36
N CYS A 248 18.86 1.14 -0.29
CA CYS A 248 17.56 1.60 0.20
C CYS A 248 16.51 1.45 -0.91
N ILE A 249 15.37 0.86 -0.58
CA ILE A 249 14.21 0.73 -1.47
C ILE A 249 13.23 1.88 -1.20
N MET A 250 12.88 2.62 -2.24
CA MET A 250 11.96 3.76 -2.20
C MET A 250 10.60 3.32 -2.76
N ASN A 251 9.75 2.74 -1.92
CA ASN A 251 8.47 2.14 -2.32
C ASN A 251 7.23 2.84 -1.77
N VAL A 252 7.37 3.80 -0.85
CA VAL A 252 6.33 4.75 -0.44
C VAL A 252 6.92 6.14 -0.20
N PRO A 253 6.12 7.20 -0.33
CA PRO A 253 6.48 8.53 0.15
C PRO A 253 6.57 8.61 1.68
N PRO A 254 7.37 9.55 2.23
CA PRO A 254 7.53 9.75 3.68
C PRO A 254 6.20 10.01 4.41
N TRP A 255 5.35 10.89 3.88
CA TRP A 255 4.06 11.18 4.51
C TRP A 255 3.12 9.95 4.54
N VAL A 256 3.21 9.05 3.56
CA VAL A 256 2.46 7.78 3.57
C VAL A 256 3.00 6.84 4.64
N LYS A 257 4.32 6.74 4.79
CA LYS A 257 4.96 5.95 5.86
C LYS A 257 4.49 6.43 7.24
N TRP A 258 4.60 7.73 7.52
CA TRP A 258 4.25 8.29 8.81
C TRP A 258 2.76 8.35 9.08
N GLN A 259 1.92 8.53 8.05
CA GLN A 259 0.48 8.45 8.22
C GLN A 259 0.03 7.04 8.61
N SER A 260 0.66 6.01 8.05
CA SER A 260 0.40 4.61 8.44
C SER A 260 0.73 4.38 9.92
N HIS A 261 1.79 5.03 10.41
CA HIS A 261 2.16 4.99 11.82
C HIS A 261 1.17 5.76 12.70
N LEU A 262 0.77 6.96 12.29
CA LEU A 262 -0.21 7.78 13.00
C LEU A 262 -1.53 7.01 13.21
N MET A 263 -2.04 6.40 12.14
CA MET A 263 -3.26 5.58 12.19
C MET A 263 -3.12 4.37 13.13
N TYR A 264 -1.91 3.82 13.28
CA TYR A 264 -1.65 2.76 14.24
C TYR A 264 -1.66 3.27 15.69
N LEU A 265 -1.05 4.43 15.94
CA LEU A 265 -1.04 5.07 17.25
C LEU A 265 -2.46 5.40 17.70
N GLU A 266 -3.25 6.05 16.85
CA GLU A 266 -4.61 6.47 17.18
C GLU A 266 -5.52 5.26 17.49
N LYS A 267 -5.46 4.19 16.70
CA LYS A 267 -6.19 2.95 17.01
C LYS A 267 -5.80 2.33 18.36
N LYS A 268 -4.53 2.49 18.77
CA LYS A 268 -4.06 1.99 20.06
C LYS A 268 -4.65 2.83 21.21
N TYR A 269 -4.69 4.14 21.06
CA TYR A 269 -5.31 5.06 22.02
C TYR A 269 -6.81 4.81 22.16
N ASP A 270 -7.54 4.60 21.06
CA ASP A 270 -8.98 4.32 21.10
C ASP A 270 -9.30 3.00 21.82
N HIS A 271 -8.42 1.99 21.72
CA HIS A 271 -8.58 0.77 22.52
C HIS A 271 -8.36 0.97 24.03
N GLU A 272 -7.70 2.06 24.45
CA GLU A 272 -7.49 2.43 25.85
C GLU A 272 -8.63 3.33 26.39
N ILE A 273 -9.40 3.98 25.51
CA ILE A 273 -10.54 4.86 25.84
C ILE A 273 -11.79 4.27 25.18
N GLU A 274 -12.59 3.50 25.93
CA GLU A 274 -13.70 2.66 25.42
C GLU A 274 -14.84 3.33 24.61
N ASN A 275 -14.76 4.61 24.18
CA ASN A 275 -15.92 5.31 23.58
C ASN A 275 -15.65 6.35 22.48
N GLU A 276 -14.42 6.55 22.00
CA GLU A 276 -14.17 7.48 20.87
C GLU A 276 -13.84 6.72 19.58
N SER A 277 -14.68 6.90 18.56
CA SER A 277 -14.43 6.41 17.21
C SER A 277 -13.53 7.39 16.46
N LEU A 278 -12.48 6.88 15.83
CA LEU A 278 -11.55 7.67 15.03
C LEU A 278 -12.27 8.54 13.98
N ASP A 279 -12.24 9.87 14.14
CA ASP A 279 -12.79 10.78 13.15
C ASP A 279 -11.83 10.91 11.96
N PHE A 280 -12.17 10.23 10.87
CA PHE A 280 -11.39 10.28 9.63
C PHE A 280 -11.59 11.60 8.87
N THR A 281 -12.52 12.48 9.26
CA THR A 281 -12.91 13.67 8.50
C THR A 281 -11.74 14.63 8.33
N ASP A 282 -11.01 14.95 9.40
CA ASP A 282 -9.83 15.84 9.36
C ASP A 282 -8.74 15.31 8.43
N TYR A 283 -8.57 14.00 8.42
CA TYR A 283 -7.60 13.33 7.58
C TYR A 283 -7.98 13.39 6.09
N ILE A 284 -9.26 13.19 5.77
CA ILE A 284 -9.76 13.32 4.39
C ILE A 284 -9.73 14.78 3.93
N ASP A 285 -10.03 15.74 4.81
CA ASP A 285 -9.94 17.17 4.53
C ASP A 285 -8.54 17.58 4.04
N GLN A 286 -7.48 17.10 4.69
CA GLN A 286 -6.10 17.38 4.24
C GLN A 286 -5.83 16.86 2.83
N TYR A 287 -6.36 15.69 2.48
CA TYR A 287 -6.23 15.14 1.14
C TYR A 287 -7.06 15.90 0.12
N ILE A 288 -8.25 16.38 0.49
CA ILE A 288 -9.04 17.28 -0.36
C ILE A 288 -8.27 18.57 -0.62
N LYS A 289 -7.69 19.20 0.40
CA LYS A 289 -6.87 20.42 0.27
C LYS A 289 -5.68 20.18 -0.66
N LEU A 290 -4.94 19.08 -0.46
CA LEU A 290 -3.78 18.77 -1.30
C LEU A 290 -4.17 18.51 -2.75
N ILE A 291 -5.22 17.70 -2.99
CA ILE A 291 -5.73 17.45 -4.34
C ILE A 291 -6.18 18.75 -4.99
N SER A 292 -6.85 19.62 -4.25
CA SER A 292 -7.33 20.92 -4.73
C SER A 292 -6.16 21.83 -5.14
N GLN A 293 -5.09 21.86 -4.35
CA GLN A 293 -3.86 22.59 -4.68
C GLN A 293 -3.17 22.03 -5.94
N GLU A 294 -2.99 20.71 -6.02
CA GLU A 294 -2.38 20.04 -7.20
C GLU A 294 -3.18 20.27 -8.48
N LEU A 295 -4.51 20.32 -8.38
CA LEU A 295 -5.42 20.54 -9.51
C LEU A 295 -5.75 22.01 -9.75
N LYS A 296 -5.24 22.92 -8.91
CA LYS A 296 -5.54 24.37 -8.95
C LYS A 296 -7.05 24.67 -8.98
N ILE A 297 -7.80 23.96 -8.14
CA ILE A 297 -9.24 24.15 -7.93
C ILE A 297 -9.51 24.53 -6.48
N ASN A 298 -10.70 25.05 -6.21
CA ASN A 298 -11.13 25.41 -4.86
C ASN A 298 -12.33 24.56 -4.45
N ILE A 299 -12.12 23.65 -3.49
CA ILE A 299 -13.15 22.77 -2.93
C ILE A 299 -13.11 22.91 -1.41
N SER A 300 -14.28 23.17 -0.83
CA SER A 300 -14.48 23.22 0.62
C SER A 300 -14.99 21.86 1.09
N SER A 301 -14.41 21.32 2.15
CA SER A 301 -14.79 20.04 2.79
C SER A 301 -15.85 20.17 3.88
N LYS A 302 -16.40 21.38 4.12
CA LYS A 302 -17.34 21.67 5.23
C LYS A 302 -18.56 20.74 5.33
N ASN A 303 -18.98 20.15 4.21
CA ASN A 303 -20.16 19.28 4.15
C ASN A 303 -19.80 17.78 4.20
N LEU A 304 -18.55 17.44 4.51
CA LEU A 304 -18.10 16.04 4.59
C LEU A 304 -18.23 15.52 6.01
N SER A 305 -18.83 14.34 6.15
CA SER A 305 -18.75 13.51 7.36
C SER A 305 -18.30 12.12 6.96
N VAL A 306 -17.23 11.62 7.59
CA VAL A 306 -16.62 10.34 7.22
C VAL A 306 -16.96 9.26 8.24
N TYR A 307 -17.45 8.14 7.74
CA TYR A 307 -17.78 6.93 8.49
C TYR A 307 -16.90 5.76 8.07
N SER A 308 -16.87 4.71 8.88
CA SER A 308 -16.04 3.53 8.72
C SER A 308 -16.75 2.26 9.17
N SER A 309 -16.07 1.12 9.08
CA SER A 309 -16.56 -0.15 9.64
C SER A 309 -16.75 -0.15 11.17
N PHE A 310 -16.21 0.85 11.87
CA PHE A 310 -16.36 1.00 13.33
C PHE A 310 -17.65 1.77 13.72
N ASP A 311 -18.33 2.36 12.75
CA ASP A 311 -19.53 3.16 12.97
C ASP A 311 -20.81 2.31 12.91
N PHE A 312 -21.16 1.67 14.02
CA PHE A 312 -22.32 0.76 14.09
C PHE A 312 -23.66 1.43 13.72
N SER A 313 -23.78 2.75 13.87
CA SER A 313 -24.98 3.51 13.51
C SER A 313 -25.09 3.84 12.02
N PHE A 314 -24.01 3.70 11.24
CA PHE A 314 -23.95 4.14 9.85
C PHE A 314 -24.96 3.40 8.96
N LEU A 315 -25.08 2.08 9.10
CA LEU A 315 -26.04 1.28 8.31
C LEU A 315 -27.48 1.73 8.54
N LYS A 316 -27.83 2.08 9.78
CA LYS A 316 -29.16 2.59 10.13
C LYS A 316 -29.40 3.96 9.49
N ARG A 317 -28.42 4.88 9.55
CA ARG A 317 -28.50 6.20 8.89
C ARG A 317 -28.62 6.05 7.38
N LEU A 318 -27.86 5.15 6.79
CA LEU A 318 -27.91 4.85 5.36
C LEU A 318 -29.32 4.38 4.97
N GLN A 319 -29.87 3.39 5.70
CA GLN A 319 -31.22 2.87 5.45
C GLN A 319 -32.31 3.94 5.57
N GLN A 320 -32.18 4.87 6.52
CA GLN A 320 -33.17 5.94 6.74
C GLN A 320 -33.12 7.05 5.68
N ASN A 321 -31.97 7.27 5.04
CA ASN A 321 -31.74 8.43 4.17
C ASN A 321 -31.57 8.07 2.69
N THR A 322 -31.73 6.79 2.33
CA THR A 322 -31.60 6.30 0.95
C THR A 322 -32.80 5.45 0.54
N THR A 323 -33.03 5.36 -0.77
CA THR A 323 -34.04 4.43 -1.33
C THR A 323 -33.61 2.98 -1.14
N ARG A 324 -34.54 2.03 -1.32
CA ARG A 324 -34.24 0.59 -1.20
C ARG A 324 -33.13 0.13 -2.16
N ASP A 325 -33.12 0.67 -3.38
CA ASP A 325 -32.14 0.31 -4.41
C ASP A 325 -30.77 0.92 -4.10
N GLU A 326 -30.74 2.19 -3.66
CA GLU A 326 -29.53 2.86 -3.18
C GLU A 326 -28.92 2.12 -1.98
N TYR A 327 -29.74 1.82 -0.97
CA TYR A 327 -29.30 1.07 0.22
C TYR A 327 -28.68 -0.28 -0.18
N SER A 328 -29.33 -1.02 -1.09
CA SER A 328 -28.82 -2.31 -1.58
C SER A 328 -27.47 -2.15 -2.29
N PHE A 329 -27.30 -1.09 -3.09
CA PHE A 329 -26.04 -0.81 -3.78
C PHE A 329 -24.92 -0.40 -2.81
N TYR A 330 -25.18 0.52 -1.89
CA TYR A 330 -24.18 0.93 -0.89
C TYR A 330 -23.84 -0.19 0.08
N LYS A 331 -24.81 -1.03 0.48
CA LYS A 331 -24.54 -2.24 1.27
C LYS A 331 -23.60 -3.19 0.54
N LEU A 332 -23.80 -3.39 -0.77
CA LEU A 332 -22.90 -4.19 -1.59
C LEU A 332 -21.49 -3.59 -1.65
N LEU A 333 -21.34 -2.27 -1.72
CA LEU A 333 -20.04 -1.60 -1.63
C LEU A 333 -19.36 -1.83 -0.26
N ILE A 334 -20.12 -1.80 0.83
CA ILE A 334 -19.62 -2.08 2.19
C ILE A 334 -19.13 -3.54 2.29
N GLU A 335 -19.93 -4.51 1.81
CA GLU A 335 -19.56 -5.94 1.79
C GLU A 335 -18.31 -6.21 0.94
N GLU A 336 -18.09 -5.42 -0.10
CA GLU A 336 -16.89 -5.45 -0.94
C GLU A 336 -15.76 -4.55 -0.40
N GLU A 337 -15.90 -4.04 0.83
CA GLU A 337 -14.95 -3.20 1.57
C GLU A 337 -14.47 -1.99 0.76
N ARG A 338 -15.39 -1.41 -0.02
CA ARG A 338 -15.17 -0.28 -0.91
C ARG A 338 -15.29 1.04 -0.16
N THR A 339 -14.70 2.05 -0.77
CA THR A 339 -14.86 3.45 -0.37
C THR A 339 -15.87 4.12 -1.30
N PHE A 340 -16.75 4.95 -0.76
CA PHE A 340 -17.68 5.74 -1.56
C PHE A 340 -18.08 7.05 -0.85
N TYR A 341 -18.53 8.02 -1.64
CA TYR A 341 -19.14 9.26 -1.16
C TYR A 341 -20.60 9.36 -1.64
N ILE A 342 -21.49 9.83 -0.77
CA ILE A 342 -22.90 10.08 -1.04
C ILE A 342 -23.12 11.61 -1.00
N PRO A 343 -23.12 12.29 -2.17
CA PRO A 343 -23.11 13.75 -2.21
C PRO A 343 -24.32 14.41 -1.56
N ARG A 344 -25.54 13.91 -1.82
CA ARG A 344 -26.78 14.45 -1.23
C ARG A 344 -26.75 14.47 0.30
N LEU A 345 -26.05 13.52 0.94
CA LEU A 345 -25.97 13.40 2.40
C LEU A 345 -24.71 14.00 3.01
N GLY A 346 -23.70 14.29 2.19
CA GLY A 346 -22.38 14.66 2.71
C GLY A 346 -21.61 13.48 3.32
N PHE A 347 -22.06 12.24 3.12
CA PHE A 347 -21.49 11.07 3.80
C PHE A 347 -20.38 10.42 2.98
N GLY A 348 -19.17 10.35 3.54
CA GLY A 348 -18.09 9.50 3.05
C GLY A 348 -18.03 8.20 3.85
N TYR A 349 -17.69 7.09 3.20
CA TYR A 349 -17.49 5.80 3.87
C TYR A 349 -16.15 5.17 3.51
N LEU A 350 -15.40 4.75 4.52
CA LEU A 350 -14.15 4.01 4.41
C LEU A 350 -14.35 2.54 4.79
N GLY A 351 -14.39 1.65 3.80
CA GLY A 351 -14.46 0.21 4.03
C GLY A 351 -13.21 -0.37 4.73
N ARG A 352 -12.05 0.24 4.52
CA ARG A 352 -10.81 -0.05 5.25
C ARG A 352 -10.08 1.26 5.57
N SER A 353 -9.57 1.37 6.80
CA SER A 353 -8.71 2.47 7.22
C SER A 353 -7.32 2.36 6.57
N THR A 354 -7.22 2.73 5.29
CA THR A 354 -5.95 2.78 4.55
C THR A 354 -5.79 4.11 3.83
N ILE A 355 -4.54 4.53 3.64
CA ILE A 355 -4.19 5.79 2.97
C ILE A 355 -4.74 5.86 1.55
N ASN A 356 -4.68 4.75 0.81
CA ASN A 356 -5.17 4.69 -0.56
C ASN A 356 -6.71 4.79 -0.64
N GLN A 357 -7.44 4.25 0.34
CA GLN A 357 -8.90 4.41 0.39
C GLN A 357 -9.28 5.83 0.79
N ALA A 358 -8.60 6.39 1.78
CA ALA A 358 -8.77 7.80 2.17
C ALA A 358 -8.52 8.76 1.00
N SER A 359 -7.43 8.55 0.25
CA SER A 359 -7.13 9.34 -0.93
C SER A 359 -8.19 9.19 -2.03
N ALA A 360 -8.76 7.98 -2.19
CA ALA A 360 -9.84 7.73 -3.14
C ALA A 360 -11.12 8.46 -2.72
N LEU A 361 -11.47 8.44 -1.43
CA LEU A 361 -12.62 9.17 -0.88
C LEU A 361 -12.47 10.68 -1.12
N ALA A 362 -11.30 11.23 -0.79
CA ALA A 362 -11.00 12.64 -1.01
C ALA A 362 -11.17 13.03 -2.49
N MET A 363 -10.69 12.19 -3.41
CA MET A 363 -10.84 12.45 -4.84
C MET A 363 -12.28 12.30 -5.33
N GLN A 364 -13.04 11.34 -4.81
CA GLN A 364 -14.47 11.22 -5.11
C GLN A 364 -15.21 12.47 -4.63
N TYR A 365 -14.95 12.91 -3.40
CA TYR A 365 -15.52 14.15 -2.87
C TYR A 365 -15.24 15.35 -3.79
N VAL A 366 -13.97 15.56 -4.13
CA VAL A 366 -13.55 16.61 -5.07
C VAL A 366 -14.29 16.50 -6.41
N TYR A 367 -14.38 15.29 -6.97
CA TYR A 367 -15.07 15.06 -8.23
C TYR A 367 -16.56 15.42 -8.14
N PHE A 368 -17.26 15.00 -7.09
CA PHE A 368 -18.69 15.25 -6.94
C PHE A 368 -19.00 16.72 -6.68
N GLU A 369 -18.22 17.39 -5.83
CA GLU A 369 -18.35 18.82 -5.55
C GLU A 369 -18.04 19.67 -6.79
N LEU A 370 -16.94 19.38 -7.50
CA LEU A 370 -16.54 20.11 -8.70
C LEU A 370 -17.63 20.05 -9.78
N ASN A 371 -18.29 18.90 -9.92
CA ASN A 371 -19.34 18.68 -10.89
C ASN A 371 -20.75 19.06 -10.38
N LYS A 372 -20.90 19.46 -9.11
CA LYS A 372 -22.19 19.74 -8.47
C LYS A 372 -23.19 18.59 -8.64
N ILE A 373 -22.70 17.36 -8.51
CA ILE A 373 -23.53 16.14 -8.60
C ILE A 373 -24.10 15.86 -7.22
N LYS A 374 -25.43 15.83 -7.09
CA LYS A 374 -26.11 15.50 -5.83
C LYS A 374 -26.59 14.05 -5.78
N ASP A 375 -27.16 13.58 -6.89
CA ASP A 375 -27.77 12.27 -7.02
C ASP A 375 -27.17 11.53 -8.21
N ILE A 376 -26.95 10.22 -8.04
CA ILE A 376 -26.39 9.35 -9.08
C ILE A 376 -27.16 8.04 -9.06
N LYS A 377 -27.58 7.60 -10.23
CA LYS A 377 -28.15 6.27 -10.41
C LYS A 377 -27.02 5.29 -10.70
N TYR A 378 -26.90 4.27 -9.87
CA TYR A 378 -26.00 3.14 -10.09
C TYR A 378 -26.84 1.88 -10.35
N SER A 379 -27.50 1.84 -11.52
CA SER A 379 -28.15 0.63 -12.01
C SER A 379 -27.11 -0.22 -12.74
N LEU A 380 -26.90 -1.47 -12.29
CA LEU A 380 -26.02 -2.44 -12.94
C LEU A 380 -26.84 -3.35 -13.87
N PRO A 381 -26.41 -3.60 -15.11
CA PRO A 381 -25.12 -3.23 -15.71
C PRO A 381 -25.09 -1.87 -16.42
N GLU A 382 -26.22 -1.16 -16.50
CA GLU A 382 -26.40 0.06 -17.29
C GLU A 382 -25.32 1.13 -17.05
N HIS A 383 -24.96 1.36 -15.78
CA HIS A 383 -24.00 2.41 -15.37
C HIS A 383 -22.59 1.88 -15.17
N PHE A 384 -22.24 0.73 -15.77
CA PHE A 384 -20.96 0.09 -15.56
C PHE A 384 -19.77 0.94 -16.05
N LEU A 385 -19.89 1.63 -17.19
CA LEU A 385 -18.84 2.55 -17.67
C LEU A 385 -18.66 3.76 -16.74
N SER A 386 -19.76 4.27 -16.17
CA SER A 386 -19.72 5.34 -15.16
C SER A 386 -18.95 4.90 -13.91
N LEU A 387 -19.12 3.64 -13.47
CA LEU A 387 -18.36 3.08 -12.35
C LEU A 387 -16.87 2.92 -12.68
N ILE A 388 -16.52 2.42 -13.88
CA ILE A 388 -15.11 2.33 -14.30
C ILE A 388 -14.46 3.72 -14.29
N TRP A 389 -15.17 4.74 -14.80
CA TRP A 389 -14.65 6.09 -14.85
C TRP A 389 -14.49 6.72 -13.47
N LEU A 390 -15.48 6.57 -12.59
CA LEU A 390 -15.37 7.06 -11.22
C LEU A 390 -14.17 6.42 -10.50
N GLU A 391 -13.96 5.12 -10.71
CA GLU A 391 -12.79 4.41 -10.19
C GLU A 391 -11.48 4.92 -10.80
N ALA A 392 -11.47 5.29 -12.09
CA ALA A 392 -10.30 5.89 -12.74
C ALA A 392 -9.94 7.27 -12.17
N VAL A 393 -10.92 8.16 -12.04
CA VAL A 393 -10.76 9.48 -11.42
C VAL A 393 -10.30 9.32 -9.97
N SER A 394 -10.95 8.42 -9.22
CA SER A 394 -10.57 8.11 -7.82
C SER A 394 -9.11 7.65 -7.74
N TYR A 395 -8.71 6.70 -8.61
CA TYR A 395 -7.36 6.17 -8.64
C TYR A 395 -6.33 7.24 -8.99
N PHE A 396 -6.63 8.09 -9.98
CA PHE A 396 -5.79 9.23 -10.33
C PHE A 396 -5.53 10.13 -9.10
N GLY A 397 -6.55 10.51 -8.34
CA GLY A 397 -6.37 11.30 -7.11
C GLY A 397 -5.52 10.58 -6.06
N THR A 398 -5.63 9.26 -5.98
CA THR A 398 -4.76 8.50 -5.07
C THR A 398 -3.29 8.51 -5.47
N LYS A 399 -2.98 8.68 -6.76
CA LYS A 399 -1.61 8.84 -7.25
C LYS A 399 -1.06 10.25 -6.98
N LEU A 400 -1.93 11.26 -6.89
CA LEU A 400 -1.53 12.59 -6.41
C LEU A 400 -1.04 12.54 -4.97
N ILE A 401 -1.66 11.70 -4.12
CA ILE A 401 -1.26 11.53 -2.71
C ILE A 401 -0.13 10.51 -2.56
N ASN A 402 -0.23 9.35 -3.20
CA ASN A 402 0.74 8.26 -3.14
C ASN A 402 1.22 7.89 -4.56
N PRO A 403 2.18 8.63 -5.13
CA PRO A 403 2.72 8.38 -6.46
C PRO A 403 3.28 6.96 -6.66
N LYS A 404 3.78 6.35 -5.57
CA LYS A 404 4.31 4.97 -5.56
C LYS A 404 3.23 3.89 -5.51
N ARG A 405 1.94 4.25 -5.39
CA ARG A 405 0.82 3.29 -5.49
C ARG A 405 0.91 2.57 -6.84
N LYS A 406 0.75 1.25 -6.81
CA LYS A 406 0.82 0.37 -8.00
C LYS A 406 -0.57 -0.16 -8.35
N THR A 407 -0.85 -0.38 -9.63
CA THR A 407 -2.06 -1.09 -10.12
C THR A 407 -1.69 -2.44 -10.73
N GLU A 408 -2.64 -3.36 -10.85
CA GLU A 408 -2.42 -4.60 -11.62
C GLU A 408 -2.37 -4.29 -13.12
N THR A 409 -1.62 -5.08 -13.88
CA THR A 409 -1.62 -5.04 -15.36
C THR A 409 -2.64 -6.02 -15.94
N ILE A 410 -2.96 -5.90 -17.23
CA ILE A 410 -3.72 -6.91 -17.96
C ILE A 410 -3.01 -8.28 -17.91
N THR A 411 -1.68 -8.30 -17.94
CA THR A 411 -0.88 -9.51 -17.80
C THR A 411 -1.06 -10.16 -16.42
N ASP A 412 -1.09 -9.36 -15.35
CA ASP A 412 -1.34 -9.86 -13.99
C ASP A 412 -2.75 -10.44 -13.86
N ILE A 413 -3.76 -9.78 -14.46
CA ILE A 413 -5.15 -10.28 -14.51
C ILE A 413 -5.20 -11.63 -15.23
N LYS A 414 -4.56 -11.76 -16.40
CA LYS A 414 -4.49 -13.02 -17.15
C LYS A 414 -3.84 -14.13 -16.31
N LYS A 415 -2.72 -13.86 -15.65
CA LYS A 415 -2.03 -14.83 -14.78
C LYS A 415 -2.94 -15.34 -13.66
N ARG A 416 -3.69 -14.45 -13.00
CA ARG A 416 -4.63 -14.82 -11.92
C ARG A 416 -5.82 -15.65 -12.39
N ILE A 417 -6.25 -15.52 -13.64
CA ILE A 417 -7.32 -16.37 -14.20
C ILE A 417 -6.80 -17.80 -14.40
N LEU A 418 -5.54 -17.93 -14.85
CA LEU A 418 -4.89 -19.22 -15.11
C LEU A 418 -4.45 -19.94 -13.84
N ASP A 419 -4.29 -19.21 -12.74
CA ASP A 419 -3.92 -19.75 -11.44
C ASP A 419 -5.02 -20.70 -10.90
N SER A 420 -4.65 -21.97 -10.67
CA SER A 420 -5.52 -23.02 -10.15
C SER A 420 -6.03 -22.73 -8.74
N ASP A 421 -5.26 -21.98 -7.95
CA ASP A 421 -5.60 -21.67 -6.56
C ASP A 421 -6.62 -20.52 -6.44
N THR A 422 -6.85 -19.79 -7.53
CA THR A 422 -7.86 -18.74 -7.55
C THR A 422 -9.26 -19.35 -7.61
N LYS A 423 -10.03 -19.22 -6.52
CA LYS A 423 -11.44 -19.66 -6.47
C LYS A 423 -12.25 -19.10 -7.65
N GLU A 424 -13.12 -19.89 -8.28
CA GLU A 424 -13.93 -19.45 -9.44
C GLU A 424 -14.75 -18.18 -9.17
N ILE A 425 -15.23 -17.97 -7.93
CA ILE A 425 -15.91 -16.73 -7.52
C ILE A 425 -15.04 -15.48 -7.70
N LYS A 426 -13.71 -15.62 -7.58
CA LYS A 426 -12.74 -14.55 -7.79
C LYS A 426 -12.34 -14.41 -9.26
N LYS A 427 -12.63 -15.40 -10.12
CA LYS A 427 -12.31 -15.35 -11.56
C LYS A 427 -13.34 -14.60 -12.39
N GLU A 428 -14.63 -14.62 -12.03
CA GLU A 428 -15.68 -13.90 -12.77
C GLU A 428 -15.38 -12.41 -13.01
N PRO A 429 -15.01 -11.58 -12.00
CA PRO A 429 -14.65 -10.19 -12.25
C PRO A 429 -13.41 -10.02 -13.13
N LEU A 430 -12.45 -10.94 -13.07
CA LEU A 430 -11.26 -10.93 -13.92
C LEU A 430 -11.62 -11.23 -15.38
N LYS A 431 -12.49 -12.23 -15.60
CA LYS A 431 -13.04 -12.57 -16.93
C LYS A 431 -13.84 -11.38 -17.49
N LEU A 432 -14.67 -10.74 -16.67
CA LEU A 432 -15.41 -9.54 -17.04
C LEU A 432 -14.49 -8.37 -17.43
N ALA A 433 -13.37 -8.20 -16.72
CA ALA A 433 -12.38 -7.17 -17.06
C ALA A 433 -11.74 -7.42 -18.43
N LEU A 434 -11.38 -8.66 -18.76
CA LEU A 434 -10.86 -9.00 -20.08
C LEU A 434 -11.92 -8.86 -21.18
N PHE A 435 -13.16 -9.26 -20.90
CA PHE A 435 -14.27 -9.08 -21.83
C PHE A 435 -14.50 -7.60 -22.15
N GLN A 436 -14.58 -6.76 -21.13
CA GLN A 436 -14.75 -5.32 -21.29
C GLN A 436 -13.56 -4.68 -22.01
N LYS A 437 -12.31 -5.06 -21.71
CA LYS A 437 -11.14 -4.60 -22.48
C LYS A 437 -11.18 -5.01 -23.95
N THR A 438 -11.66 -6.22 -24.23
CA THR A 438 -11.81 -6.70 -25.61
C THR A 438 -12.86 -5.86 -26.36
N LYS A 439 -14.00 -5.55 -25.70
CA LYS A 439 -15.04 -4.67 -26.23
C LYS A 439 -14.47 -3.27 -26.54
N GLU A 440 -13.70 -2.70 -25.62
CA GLU A 440 -13.03 -1.40 -25.81
C GLU A 440 -12.14 -1.40 -27.05
N VAL A 441 -11.24 -2.38 -27.19
CA VAL A 441 -10.35 -2.49 -28.35
C VAL A 441 -11.11 -2.64 -29.66
N MET A 442 -12.20 -3.42 -29.68
CA MET A 442 -13.04 -3.57 -30.87
C MET A 442 -13.66 -2.24 -31.30
N ILE A 443 -14.24 -1.49 -30.36
CA ILE A 443 -14.86 -0.18 -30.63
C ILE A 443 -13.82 0.80 -31.17
N LEU A 444 -12.66 0.91 -30.51
CA LEU A 444 -11.58 1.79 -30.94
C LEU A 444 -11.00 1.43 -32.31
N SER A 445 -11.08 0.15 -32.70
CA SER A 445 -10.63 -0.32 -34.02
C SER A 445 -11.70 -0.23 -35.11
N GLY A 446 -12.88 0.36 -34.81
CA GLY A 446 -14.02 0.40 -35.73
C GLY A 446 -14.60 -0.98 -36.07
N ARG A 447 -14.29 -2.01 -35.26
CA ARG A 447 -14.76 -3.39 -35.47
C ARG A 447 -16.10 -3.61 -34.77
N PRO A 448 -17.00 -4.42 -35.35
CA PRO A 448 -18.27 -4.74 -34.70
C PRO A 448 -18.01 -5.44 -33.36
N VAL A 449 -18.69 -4.98 -32.31
CA VAL A 449 -18.63 -5.61 -30.99
C VAL A 449 -19.27 -7.00 -31.09
N LEU A 450 -18.61 -8.01 -30.49
CA LEU A 450 -19.13 -9.37 -30.41
C LEU A 450 -20.58 -9.36 -29.87
N LYS A 451 -21.50 -10.00 -30.61
CA LYS A 451 -22.90 -10.18 -30.17
C LYS A 451 -22.99 -11.03 -28.89
N ASN A 452 -22.00 -11.89 -28.64
CA ASN A 452 -21.94 -12.71 -27.44
C ASN A 452 -21.73 -11.84 -26.20
N LYS A 453 -22.78 -11.72 -25.38
CA LYS A 453 -22.70 -11.12 -24.06
C LYS A 453 -22.11 -12.14 -23.09
N MET A 454 -21.13 -11.72 -22.28
CA MET A 454 -20.75 -12.48 -21.11
C MET A 454 -21.89 -12.41 -20.08
N GLU A 455 -22.40 -13.56 -19.66
CA GLU A 455 -23.33 -13.63 -18.54
C GLU A 455 -22.56 -13.33 -17.24
N VAL A 456 -23.04 -12.33 -16.48
CA VAL A 456 -22.45 -11.95 -15.19
C VAL A 456 -23.46 -12.25 -14.11
N LYS A 457 -23.13 -13.17 -13.21
CA LYS A 457 -24.07 -13.70 -12.20
C LYS A 457 -24.20 -12.80 -10.97
N ARG A 458 -23.23 -11.90 -10.73
CA ARG A 458 -23.14 -11.12 -9.49
C ARG A 458 -22.86 -9.66 -9.75
N ASN A 459 -23.60 -8.78 -9.07
CA ASN A 459 -23.36 -7.35 -9.09
C ASN A 459 -21.97 -6.97 -8.53
N SER A 460 -21.46 -7.71 -7.53
CA SER A 460 -20.10 -7.51 -7.02
C SER A 460 -19.02 -7.70 -8.07
N SER A 461 -19.27 -8.50 -9.12
CA SER A 461 -18.32 -8.67 -10.22
C SER A 461 -18.15 -7.40 -11.05
N TYR A 462 -19.22 -6.61 -11.23
CA TYR A 462 -19.11 -5.29 -11.86
C TYR A 462 -18.32 -4.31 -11.00
N ILE A 463 -18.54 -4.28 -9.68
CA ILE A 463 -17.80 -3.39 -8.75
C ILE A 463 -16.30 -3.72 -8.76
N ARG A 464 -15.96 -5.02 -8.62
CA ARG A 464 -14.56 -5.47 -8.67
C ARG A 464 -13.91 -5.20 -10.02
N CYS A 465 -14.64 -5.44 -11.11
CA CYS A 465 -14.16 -5.16 -12.46
C CYS A 465 -13.93 -3.66 -12.68
N ALA A 466 -14.88 -2.82 -12.27
CA ALA A 466 -14.77 -1.36 -12.35
C ALA A 466 -13.53 -0.86 -11.62
N ASN A 467 -13.22 -1.41 -10.44
CA ASN A 467 -12.00 -1.06 -9.74
C ASN A 467 -10.73 -1.49 -10.48
N LEU A 468 -10.69 -2.68 -11.07
CA LEU A 468 -9.53 -3.17 -11.83
C LEU A 468 -9.25 -2.30 -13.05
N LEU A 469 -10.28 -2.08 -13.88
CA LEU A 469 -10.16 -1.30 -15.12
C LEU A 469 -9.99 0.19 -14.84
N GLY A 470 -10.72 0.72 -13.85
CA GLY A 470 -10.56 2.10 -13.41
C GLY A 470 -9.15 2.35 -12.87
N SER A 471 -8.60 1.45 -12.06
CA SER A 471 -7.22 1.61 -11.55
C SER A 471 -6.18 1.61 -12.69
N LEU A 472 -6.37 0.81 -13.73
CA LEU A 472 -5.54 0.83 -14.94
C LEU A 472 -5.63 2.17 -15.67
N LEU A 473 -6.85 2.65 -15.90
CA LEU A 473 -7.10 3.90 -16.62
C LEU A 473 -6.56 5.11 -15.83
N GLY A 474 -6.81 5.18 -14.53
CA GLY A 474 -6.30 6.22 -13.65
C GLY A 474 -4.78 6.25 -13.55
N GLU A 475 -4.11 5.09 -13.59
CA GLU A 475 -2.64 5.00 -13.67
C GLU A 475 -2.12 5.62 -14.98
N LYS A 476 -2.77 5.34 -16.11
CA LYS A 476 -2.41 5.94 -17.41
C LYS A 476 -2.61 7.46 -17.40
N ILE A 477 -3.74 7.95 -16.90
CA ILE A 477 -4.01 9.40 -16.77
C ILE A 477 -2.93 10.07 -15.91
N TYR A 478 -2.60 9.49 -14.75
CA TYR A 478 -1.58 10.03 -13.86
C TYR A 478 -0.21 10.13 -14.53
N LYS A 479 0.19 9.07 -15.24
CA LYS A 479 1.47 9.06 -15.98
C LYS A 479 1.49 10.06 -17.12
N GLY A 480 0.42 10.14 -17.90
CA GLY A 480 0.27 11.17 -18.94
C GLY A 480 0.44 12.57 -18.37
N TYR A 481 -0.23 12.85 -17.24
CA TYR A 481 -0.11 14.12 -16.53
C TYR A 481 1.31 14.40 -16.02
N LYS A 482 1.90 13.44 -15.29
CA LYS A 482 3.24 13.59 -14.68
C LYS A 482 4.35 13.72 -15.72
N SER A 483 4.25 12.99 -16.82
CA SER A 483 5.20 13.06 -17.95
C SER A 483 4.89 14.22 -18.91
N LYS A 484 3.91 15.08 -18.60
CA LYS A 484 3.51 16.25 -19.40
C LYS A 484 2.96 15.94 -20.79
N PHE A 485 2.53 14.69 -21.04
CA PHE A 485 1.75 14.34 -22.22
C PHE A 485 0.31 14.85 -22.12
N LEU A 486 -0.22 14.99 -20.90
CA LEU A 486 -1.50 15.63 -20.62
C LEU A 486 -1.26 16.94 -19.86
N THR A 487 -1.88 18.03 -20.32
CA THR A 487 -1.90 19.30 -19.60
C THR A 487 -2.84 19.23 -18.40
N LEU A 488 -2.68 20.13 -17.43
CA LEU A 488 -3.63 20.26 -16.32
C LEU A 488 -5.04 20.55 -16.83
N ASP A 489 -5.19 21.42 -17.82
CA ASP A 489 -6.50 21.76 -18.40
C ASP A 489 -7.18 20.55 -19.02
N PHE A 490 -6.43 19.68 -19.71
CA PHE A 490 -6.97 18.44 -20.25
C PHE A 490 -7.38 17.47 -19.14
N VAL A 491 -6.55 17.30 -18.10
CA VAL A 491 -6.92 16.47 -16.93
C VAL A 491 -8.18 17.02 -16.26
N LEU A 492 -8.30 18.33 -16.11
CA LEU A 492 -9.51 18.96 -15.58
C LEU A 492 -10.71 18.75 -16.49
N SER A 493 -10.57 18.75 -17.82
CA SER A 493 -11.69 18.44 -18.73
C SER A 493 -12.17 16.98 -18.57
N LEU A 494 -11.25 16.04 -18.27
CA LEU A 494 -11.62 14.66 -17.94
C LEU A 494 -12.43 14.59 -16.63
N ILE A 495 -11.96 15.26 -15.59
CA ILE A 495 -12.56 15.23 -14.25
C ILE A 495 -13.90 15.99 -14.21
N LYS A 496 -14.08 17.03 -15.04
CA LYS A 496 -15.31 17.84 -15.14
C LYS A 496 -16.43 17.19 -15.96
N LYS A 497 -16.27 15.94 -16.41
CA LYS A 497 -17.36 15.22 -17.06
C LYS A 497 -18.25 14.53 -16.02
N LYS A 498 -19.54 14.84 -16.06
CA LYS A 498 -20.57 14.20 -15.24
C LYS A 498 -20.86 12.77 -15.72
N ILE A 499 -20.66 11.80 -14.82
CA ILE A 499 -21.15 10.42 -14.96
C ILE A 499 -22.68 10.34 -14.87
N GLY A 500 -23.27 9.24 -15.35
CA GLY A 500 -24.71 8.99 -15.26
C GLY A 500 -25.59 9.73 -16.27
N MET A 501 -24.99 10.44 -17.25
CA MET A 501 -25.71 11.03 -18.38
C MET A 501 -25.84 10.01 -19.53
N GLN A 502 -26.92 10.07 -20.32
CA GLN A 502 -27.13 9.15 -21.45
C GLN A 502 -25.99 9.19 -22.49
N SER A 503 -25.32 10.33 -22.66
CA SER A 503 -24.19 10.50 -23.57
C SER A 503 -22.83 10.16 -22.96
N PHE A 504 -22.79 9.64 -21.74
CA PHE A 504 -21.53 9.36 -21.04
C PHE A 504 -20.70 8.27 -21.74
N ASP A 505 -21.36 7.26 -22.31
CA ASP A 505 -20.68 6.17 -23.02
C ASP A 505 -19.85 6.67 -24.20
N MET A 506 -20.38 7.64 -24.96
CA MET A 506 -19.68 8.28 -26.07
C MET A 506 -18.41 8.97 -25.59
N PHE A 507 -18.53 9.78 -24.54
CA PHE A 507 -17.38 10.43 -23.90
C PHE A 507 -16.35 9.40 -23.38
N TYR A 508 -16.81 8.31 -22.76
CA TYR A 508 -15.91 7.29 -22.23
C TYR A 508 -15.03 6.72 -23.35
N TYR A 509 -15.60 6.37 -24.50
CA TYR A 509 -14.84 5.81 -25.62
C TYR A 509 -13.95 6.83 -26.32
N GLU A 510 -14.41 8.07 -26.50
CA GLU A 510 -13.58 9.18 -27.03
C GLU A 510 -12.35 9.41 -26.16
N MET A 511 -12.52 9.48 -24.84
CA MET A 511 -11.39 9.70 -23.92
C MET A 511 -10.50 8.47 -23.80
N LEU A 512 -11.07 7.27 -23.92
CA LEU A 512 -10.29 6.04 -23.92
C LEU A 512 -9.32 6.00 -25.10
N GLU A 513 -9.71 6.48 -26.29
CA GLU A 513 -8.81 6.59 -27.45
C GLU A 513 -7.59 7.46 -27.13
N VAL A 514 -7.81 8.64 -26.54
CA VAL A 514 -6.72 9.54 -26.15
C VAL A 514 -5.81 8.91 -25.10
N ILE A 515 -6.39 8.27 -24.07
CA ILE A 515 -5.63 7.70 -22.95
C ILE A 515 -4.86 6.44 -23.35
N GLU A 516 -5.42 5.60 -24.22
CA GLU A 516 -4.76 4.36 -24.68
C GLU A 516 -3.56 4.67 -25.60
N ASN A 517 -3.58 5.82 -26.30
CA ASN A 517 -2.46 6.32 -27.11
C ASN A 517 -1.30 6.94 -26.29
N LEU A 518 -1.45 7.09 -24.97
CA LEU A 518 -0.34 7.53 -24.12
C LEU A 518 0.76 6.46 -24.07
N PRO A 519 2.06 6.86 -24.07
CA PRO A 519 3.16 5.90 -24.02
C PRO A 519 3.04 4.93 -22.84
N GLU A 520 3.26 3.64 -23.10
CA GLU A 520 3.31 2.62 -22.05
C GLU A 520 4.54 2.86 -21.16
N THR A 521 4.33 3.49 -20.00
CA THR A 521 5.43 3.79 -19.06
C THR A 521 5.37 2.97 -17.78
N PHE A 522 4.39 2.07 -17.58
CA PHE A 522 4.21 1.37 -16.29
C PHE A 522 4.60 -0.10 -16.33
N LYS A 523 5.58 -0.46 -15.49
CA LYS A 523 6.02 -1.84 -15.25
C LYS A 523 5.04 -2.55 -14.30
N SER A 524 4.96 -3.88 -14.37
CA SER A 524 4.04 -4.67 -13.52
C SER A 524 4.29 -4.40 -12.03
N LYS A 525 3.26 -4.62 -11.19
CA LYS A 525 3.38 -4.74 -9.73
C LYS A 525 4.49 -5.70 -9.29
N ILE A 526 4.80 -6.68 -10.14
CA ILE A 526 5.84 -7.70 -9.93
C ILE A 526 7.24 -7.15 -10.27
N ASP A 527 7.34 -6.22 -11.22
CA ASP A 527 8.61 -5.70 -11.73
C ASP A 527 9.16 -4.53 -10.90
N ARG A 528 8.29 -3.79 -10.21
CA ARG A 528 8.68 -2.71 -9.28
C ARG A 528 8.84 -3.26 -7.86
N LEU A 529 9.94 -2.94 -7.18
CA LEU A 529 10.18 -3.30 -5.77
C LEU A 529 9.32 -2.48 -4.80
#